data_AF-A0A2G9RHF4-F1
#
_entry.id   AF-A0A2G9RHF4-F1
#
_cell.length_a   1.000
_cell.length_b   1.000
_cell.length_c   1.000
_cell.angle_alpha   90.00
_cell.angle_beta   90.00
_cell.angle_gamma   90.00
#
_symmetry.space_group_name_H-M   'P 1'
#
loop_
_entity.id
_entity.type
_entity.pdbx_description
1 polymer ?
#
loop_
_entity_poly.entity_id
_entity_poly.type
_entity_poly.pdbx_seq_one_letter_code
_entity_poly.pdbx_strand_id
1 'polypeptide(L)'
;MALHTTLLGYGPCIGLDEVYSTEKSTGVRDWISALPGYAVAVTLTNSIKNKAVNDDIFNILKDLPNPNQDDDDDEGISFNPLKIEVFLQCLLNLACKSFSHSFSALAKFHEVLKALTDSEEGKLHVLRVAYDVWKNHPQMTAVLVDKLIRTQIVDCAAVANWIFSPELAPEFTR
;
A
#
# COMPACT_ATOMS: atom_id res chain seq x y z
N MET A 1 -3.99 -10.18 3.65
CA MET A 1 -3.58 -11.34 2.81
C MET A 1 -4.32 -11.41 1.45
N ALA A 2 -5.04 -10.37 1.02
CA ALA A 2 -5.97 -10.50 -0.11
C ALA A 2 -5.41 -9.99 -1.46
N LEU A 3 -4.60 -8.94 -1.49
CA LEU A 3 -4.00 -8.43 -2.74
C LEU A 3 -2.57 -8.98 -2.99
N HIS A 4 -2.01 -9.68 -2.01
CA HIS A 4 -0.59 -10.02 -1.95
C HIS A 4 -0.17 -11.16 -2.90
N THR A 5 -1.07 -12.10 -3.23
CA THR A 5 -0.64 -13.38 -3.81
C THR A 5 -0.79 -13.52 -5.33
N THR A 6 -1.57 -12.66 -5.99
CA THR A 6 -1.85 -12.89 -7.44
C THR A 6 -1.19 -11.92 -8.40
N LEU A 7 -0.44 -10.93 -7.90
CA LEU A 7 0.51 -10.17 -8.72
C LEU A 7 1.87 -10.89 -8.85
N LEU A 8 2.09 -12.00 -8.12
CA LEU A 8 3.37 -12.72 -8.09
C LEU A 8 3.54 -13.76 -9.20
N GLY A 9 3.33 -13.31 -10.44
CA GLY A 9 4.11 -13.80 -11.58
C GLY A 9 5.00 -12.73 -12.18
N TYR A 10 4.79 -11.46 -11.83
CA TYR A 10 5.41 -10.37 -12.53
C TYR A 10 5.77 -9.23 -11.58
N GLY A 11 7.04 -8.85 -11.60
CA GLY A 11 7.53 -7.74 -10.82
C GLY A 11 6.81 -6.42 -11.15
N PRO A 12 7.03 -5.38 -10.34
CA PRO A 12 6.35 -4.07 -10.41
C PRO A 12 6.63 -3.27 -11.70
N CYS A 13 7.26 -3.88 -12.71
CA CYS A 13 7.63 -3.29 -13.99
C CYS A 13 6.71 -3.68 -15.16
N ILE A 14 5.78 -4.62 -15.00
CA ILE A 14 4.70 -4.71 -16.01
C ILE A 14 3.70 -3.60 -15.73
N GLY A 15 3.47 -2.75 -16.72
CA GLY A 15 2.49 -1.70 -16.63
C GLY A 15 1.14 -2.29 -16.28
N LEU A 16 0.33 -1.56 -15.51
CA LEU A 16 -1.06 -1.92 -15.25
C LEU A 16 -1.83 -2.22 -16.56
N ASP A 17 -1.44 -1.62 -17.69
CA ASP A 17 -2.01 -1.90 -19.02
C ASP A 17 -1.67 -3.30 -19.57
N GLU A 18 -0.53 -3.88 -19.16
CA GLU A 18 -0.07 -5.21 -19.55
C GLU A 18 -0.64 -6.29 -18.62
N VAL A 19 -0.74 -6.01 -17.32
CA VAL A 19 -1.56 -6.80 -16.38
C VAL A 19 -3.01 -6.84 -16.86
N TYR A 20 -3.60 -5.67 -17.16
CA TYR A 20 -4.99 -5.53 -17.62
C TYR A 20 -5.25 -6.15 -19.00
N SER A 21 -4.25 -6.15 -19.89
CA SER A 21 -4.35 -6.81 -21.20
C SER A 21 -4.21 -8.34 -21.10
N THR A 22 -3.37 -8.84 -20.19
CA THR A 22 -3.20 -10.29 -19.97
C THR A 22 -4.42 -10.89 -19.24
N GLU A 23 -5.07 -10.10 -18.37
CA GLU A 23 -6.30 -10.44 -17.63
C GLU A 23 -7.57 -10.52 -18.48
N LYS A 24 -7.58 -10.00 -19.72
CA LYS A 24 -8.76 -10.13 -20.61
C LYS A 24 -9.01 -11.57 -21.08
N SER A 25 -8.04 -12.48 -20.93
CA SER A 25 -8.09 -13.82 -21.54
C SER A 25 -8.51 -14.97 -20.62
N THR A 26 -8.61 -14.79 -19.31
CA THR A 26 -8.83 -15.89 -18.36
C THR A 26 -9.78 -15.48 -17.23
N GLY A 27 -10.54 -16.43 -16.66
CA GLY A 27 -11.56 -16.24 -15.60
C GLY A 27 -11.06 -15.73 -14.25
N VAL A 28 -10.04 -14.87 -14.28
CA VAL A 28 -9.33 -14.26 -13.15
C VAL A 28 -10.11 -13.05 -12.61
N ARG A 29 -10.95 -12.41 -13.43
CA ARG A 29 -11.73 -11.21 -13.03
C ARG A 29 -12.69 -11.47 -11.87
N ASP A 30 -13.31 -12.66 -11.82
CA ASP A 30 -14.39 -12.93 -10.87
C ASP A 30 -13.90 -13.00 -9.42
N TRP A 31 -12.70 -13.54 -9.16
CA TRP A 31 -12.17 -13.64 -7.80
C TRP A 31 -11.43 -12.37 -7.35
N ILE A 32 -10.83 -11.58 -8.26
CA ILE A 32 -10.21 -10.29 -7.93
C ILE A 32 -11.28 -9.32 -7.41
N SER A 33 -12.44 -9.30 -8.07
CA SER A 33 -13.55 -8.43 -7.65
C SER A 33 -14.15 -8.78 -6.28
N ALA A 34 -13.90 -10.01 -5.80
CA ALA A 34 -14.32 -10.48 -4.48
C ALA A 34 -13.32 -10.12 -3.37
N LEU A 35 -12.16 -9.54 -3.68
CA LEU A 35 -11.17 -9.15 -2.68
C LEU A 35 -11.69 -7.99 -1.82
N PRO A 36 -11.47 -8.02 -0.49
CA PRO A 36 -11.77 -6.90 0.40
C PRO A 36 -11.14 -5.61 -0.10
N GLY A 37 -11.96 -4.56 -0.21
CA GLY A 37 -11.50 -3.24 -0.65
C GLY A 37 -11.29 -3.07 -2.16
N TYR A 38 -11.56 -4.08 -3.00
CA TYR A 38 -11.35 -3.96 -4.47
C TYR A 38 -12.15 -2.81 -5.09
N ALA A 39 -13.45 -2.69 -4.78
CA ALA A 39 -14.30 -1.62 -5.31
C ALA A 39 -13.76 -0.22 -4.94
N VAL A 40 -13.25 -0.08 -3.71
CA VAL A 40 -12.62 1.16 -3.24
C VAL A 40 -11.28 1.37 -3.95
N ALA A 41 -10.47 0.33 -4.14
CA ALA A 41 -9.19 0.41 -4.85
C ALA A 41 -9.34 0.89 -6.30
N VAL A 42 -10.38 0.42 -7.01
CA VAL A 42 -10.70 0.89 -8.37
C VAL A 42 -11.06 2.37 -8.37
N THR A 43 -11.95 2.79 -7.46
CA THR A 43 -12.36 4.19 -7.31
C THR A 43 -11.17 5.08 -6.95
N LEU A 44 -10.37 4.68 -5.97
CA LEU A 44 -9.17 5.36 -5.52
C LEU A 44 -8.15 5.53 -6.64
N THR A 45 -7.89 4.47 -7.41
CA THR A 45 -6.97 4.49 -8.56
C THR A 45 -7.40 5.53 -9.59
N ASN A 46 -8.70 5.58 -9.90
CA ASN A 46 -9.24 6.56 -10.84
C ASN A 46 -9.15 7.99 -10.28
N SER A 47 -9.44 8.19 -9.00
CA SER A 47 -9.32 9.49 -8.34
C SER A 47 -7.88 10.02 -8.33
N ILE A 48 -6.89 9.17 -8.01
CA ILE A 48 -5.46 9.55 -8.04
C ILE A 48 -5.03 9.96 -9.47
N LYS A 49 -5.44 9.19 -10.49
CA LYS A 49 -5.17 9.53 -11.91
C LYS A 49 -5.78 10.88 -12.31
N ASN A 50 -6.97 11.19 -11.79
CA ASN A 50 -7.68 12.45 -12.02
C ASN A 50 -7.22 13.59 -11.09
N LYS A 51 -6.02 13.47 -10.49
CA LYS A 51 -5.37 14.50 -9.67
C LYS A 51 -6.15 14.89 -8.40
N ALA A 52 -6.86 13.95 -7.78
CA ALA A 52 -7.51 14.13 -6.48
C ALA A 52 -6.62 14.83 -5.43
N VAL A 53 -7.27 15.58 -4.53
CA VAL A 53 -6.66 16.20 -3.34
C VAL A 53 -6.78 15.27 -2.12
N ASN A 54 -6.06 15.57 -1.03
CA ASN A 54 -6.02 14.70 0.15
C ASN A 54 -7.42 14.42 0.74
N ASP A 55 -8.30 15.41 0.78
CA ASP A 55 -9.67 15.26 1.28
C ASP A 55 -10.49 14.24 0.50
N ASP A 56 -10.36 14.21 -0.83
CA ASP A 56 -11.04 13.22 -1.68
C ASP A 56 -10.58 11.82 -1.33
N ILE A 57 -9.27 11.65 -1.11
CA ILE A 57 -8.67 10.38 -0.73
C ILE A 57 -9.19 9.93 0.63
N PHE A 58 -9.20 10.83 1.63
CA PHE A 58 -9.75 10.52 2.94
C PHE A 58 -11.21 10.11 2.87
N ASN A 59 -12.02 10.79 2.06
CA ASN A 59 -13.43 10.44 1.89
C ASN A 59 -13.61 9.05 1.29
N ILE A 60 -12.83 8.70 0.26
CA ILE A 60 -12.87 7.35 -0.34
C ILE A 60 -12.43 6.28 0.66
N LEU A 61 -11.41 6.57 1.49
CA LEU A 61 -10.90 5.59 2.46
C LEU A 61 -11.84 5.37 3.64
N LYS A 62 -12.78 6.28 3.94
CA LYS A 62 -13.78 6.08 5.01
C LYS A 62 -14.71 4.90 4.73
N ASP A 63 -14.94 4.58 3.46
CA ASP A 63 -15.83 3.49 3.05
C ASP A 63 -15.24 2.08 3.28
N LEU A 64 -13.98 1.99 3.70
CA LEU A 64 -13.33 0.71 3.98
C LEU A 64 -13.68 0.19 5.38
N PRO A 65 -14.17 -1.06 5.51
CA PRO A 65 -14.42 -1.66 6.81
C PRO A 65 -13.11 -1.80 7.60
N ASN A 66 -13.17 -1.68 8.92
CA ASN A 66 -12.02 -1.97 9.76
C ASN A 66 -12.07 -3.44 10.21
N PRO A 67 -11.14 -4.30 9.76
CA PRO A 67 -11.09 -5.69 10.20
C PRO A 67 -10.73 -5.86 11.69
N ASN A 68 -10.29 -4.79 12.35
CA ASN A 68 -9.92 -4.78 13.76
C ASN A 68 -10.98 -4.15 14.68
N GLN A 69 -12.14 -3.72 14.16
CA GLN A 69 -13.23 -3.23 15.00
C GLN A 69 -14.23 -4.35 15.25
N ASP A 70 -14.47 -4.64 16.53
CA ASP A 70 -15.63 -5.41 16.97
C ASP A 70 -16.86 -4.48 17.06
N ASP A 71 -18.08 -5.01 16.92
CA ASP A 71 -19.33 -4.22 16.93
C ASP A 71 -19.58 -3.44 18.25
N ASP A 72 -18.83 -3.75 19.31
CA ASP A 72 -18.97 -3.19 20.67
C ASP A 72 -17.87 -2.17 21.06
N ASP A 73 -16.91 -1.88 20.17
CA ASP A 73 -15.86 -0.90 20.45
C ASP A 73 -16.32 0.53 20.13
N ASP A 74 -16.20 1.44 21.10
CA ASP A 74 -16.40 2.88 20.93
C ASP A 74 -15.56 3.38 19.74
N GLU A 75 -16.03 4.39 19.00
CA GLU A 75 -15.45 4.93 17.75
C GLU A 75 -14.05 5.59 17.95
N GLY A 76 -13.14 4.95 18.68
CA GLY A 76 -11.74 5.30 18.74
C GLY A 76 -11.10 5.18 17.36
N ILE A 77 -10.07 6.00 17.16
CA ILE A 77 -9.19 6.05 15.99
C ILE A 77 -8.38 4.74 15.94
N SER A 78 -9.05 3.63 15.69
CA SER A 78 -8.46 2.30 15.66
C SER A 78 -7.67 2.12 14.37
N PHE A 79 -6.49 1.53 14.48
CA PHE A 79 -5.65 1.17 13.35
C PHE A 79 -6.44 0.30 12.36
N ASN A 80 -6.58 0.76 11.11
CA ASN A 80 -7.25 0.04 10.03
C ASN A 80 -6.22 -0.39 8.97
N PRO A 81 -5.80 -1.67 8.96
CA PRO A 81 -4.80 -2.15 8.01
C PRO A 81 -5.30 -2.10 6.57
N LEU A 82 -6.60 -2.34 6.33
CA LEU A 82 -7.16 -2.37 4.98
C LEU A 82 -7.10 -0.99 4.30
N LYS A 83 -7.28 0.11 5.05
CA LYS A 83 -7.09 1.48 4.53
C LYS A 83 -5.67 1.69 4.03
N ILE A 84 -4.67 1.21 4.77
CA ILE A 84 -3.26 1.31 4.39
C ILE A 84 -2.95 0.42 3.19
N GLU A 85 -3.39 -0.85 3.20
CA GLU A 85 -3.16 -1.79 2.11
C GLU A 85 -3.67 -1.22 0.78
N VAL A 86 -4.96 -0.84 0.74
CA VAL A 86 -5.60 -0.32 -0.48
C VAL A 86 -4.93 0.98 -0.92
N PHE A 87 -4.69 1.92 0.00
CA PHE A 87 -4.12 3.21 -0.35
C PHE A 87 -2.70 3.10 -0.90
N LEU A 88 -1.81 2.44 -0.15
CA LEU A 88 -0.39 2.41 -0.47
C LEU A 88 -0.12 1.56 -1.72
N GLN A 89 -0.84 0.43 -1.91
CA GLN A 89 -0.71 -0.36 -3.12
C GLN A 89 -1.15 0.42 -4.36
N CYS A 90 -2.32 1.07 -4.33
CA CYS A 90 -2.78 1.91 -5.45
C CYS A 90 -1.78 3.03 -5.76
N LEU A 91 -1.28 3.72 -4.72
CA LEU A 91 -0.34 4.82 -4.88
C LEU A 91 0.99 4.37 -5.51
N LEU A 92 1.61 3.31 -4.97
CA LEU A 92 2.91 2.82 -5.44
C LEU A 92 2.81 2.17 -6.82
N ASN A 93 1.71 1.47 -7.13
CA ASN A 93 1.47 0.90 -8.46
C ASN A 93 1.33 1.99 -9.53
N LEU A 94 0.66 3.11 -9.23
CA LEU A 94 0.57 4.23 -10.16
C LEU A 94 1.90 4.97 -10.34
N ALA A 95 2.78 4.90 -9.35
CA ALA A 95 4.04 5.61 -9.30
C ALA A 95 5.26 4.70 -9.56
N CYS A 96 5.06 3.49 -10.10
CA CYS A 96 6.11 2.48 -10.25
C CYS A 96 7.13 2.75 -11.37
N LYS A 97 6.87 3.75 -12.22
CA LYS A 97 7.69 4.04 -13.41
C LYS A 97 9.15 4.40 -13.11
N SER A 98 9.40 5.13 -12.02
CA SER A 98 10.75 5.45 -11.56
C SER A 98 10.75 5.92 -10.11
N PHE A 99 11.93 5.96 -9.49
CA PHE A 99 12.12 6.48 -8.13
C PHE A 99 11.49 7.87 -7.96
N SER A 100 11.71 8.77 -8.93
CA SER A 100 11.16 10.13 -8.90
C SER A 100 9.63 10.17 -8.89
N HIS A 101 8.97 9.26 -9.62
CA HIS A 101 7.50 9.18 -9.61
C HIS A 101 7.02 8.72 -8.24
N SER A 102 7.62 7.67 -7.68
CA SER A 102 7.30 7.16 -6.34
C SER A 102 7.50 8.23 -5.26
N PHE A 103 8.62 8.95 -5.29
CA PHE A 103 8.88 10.02 -4.31
C PHE A 103 7.94 11.21 -4.45
N SER A 104 7.57 11.58 -5.67
CA SER A 104 6.59 12.64 -5.91
C SER A 104 5.20 12.24 -5.42
N ALA A 105 4.83 10.98 -5.61
CA ALA A 105 3.56 10.42 -5.12
C ALA A 105 3.51 10.41 -3.58
N LEU A 106 4.57 9.94 -2.92
CA LEU A 106 4.69 9.99 -1.44
C LEU A 106 4.65 11.43 -0.91
N ALA A 107 5.29 12.38 -1.59
CA ALA A 107 5.27 13.78 -1.19
C ALA A 107 3.88 14.41 -1.38
N LYS A 108 3.21 14.11 -2.49
CA LYS A 108 1.87 14.64 -2.80
C LYS A 108 0.84 14.24 -1.74
N PHE A 109 0.86 12.98 -1.32
CA PHE A 109 -0.10 12.44 -0.36
C PHE A 109 0.51 12.20 1.03
N HIS A 110 1.51 13.01 1.39
CA HIS A 110 2.22 12.90 2.68
C HIS A 110 1.26 13.00 3.86
N GLU A 111 0.29 13.92 3.79
CA GLU A 111 -0.73 14.12 4.83
C GLU A 111 -1.58 12.86 5.05
N VAL A 112 -2.01 12.20 3.97
CA VAL A 112 -2.76 10.93 4.04
C VAL A 112 -1.91 9.84 4.67
N LEU A 113 -0.64 9.73 4.25
CA LEU A 113 0.30 8.76 4.82
C LEU A 113 0.53 9.01 6.31
N LYS A 114 0.67 10.27 6.74
CA LYS A 114 0.84 10.64 8.15
C LYS A 114 -0.37 10.27 8.99
N ALA A 115 -1.59 10.55 8.52
CA ALA A 115 -2.81 10.17 9.22
C ALA A 115 -2.95 8.64 9.33
N LEU A 116 -2.58 7.89 8.30
CA LEU A 116 -2.62 6.43 8.31
C LEU A 116 -1.51 5.78 9.15
N THR A 117 -0.47 6.52 9.54
CA THR A 117 0.71 6.04 10.29
C THR A 117 0.85 6.69 11.66
N ASP A 118 -0.26 7.15 12.24
CA ASP A 118 -0.26 7.79 13.55
C ASP A 118 0.08 6.80 14.68
N SER A 119 -0.29 5.52 14.51
CA SER A 119 0.06 4.42 15.44
C SER A 119 1.32 3.66 15.02
N GLU A 120 1.92 2.93 15.98
CA GLU A 120 3.09 2.07 15.71
C GLU A 120 2.74 0.93 14.74
N GLU A 121 1.56 0.34 14.90
CA GLU A 121 1.01 -0.68 14.00
C GLU A 121 0.83 -0.13 12.58
N GLY A 122 0.38 1.12 12.46
CA GLY A 122 0.30 1.88 11.21
C GLY A 122 1.62 1.91 10.46
N LYS A 123 2.69 2.32 11.16
CA LYS A 123 4.05 2.41 10.59
C LYS A 123 4.57 1.06 10.14
N LEU A 124 4.43 0.03 10.98
CA LEU A 124 4.85 -1.33 10.66
C LEU A 124 4.08 -1.89 9.46
N HIS A 125 2.79 -1.61 9.38
CA HIS A 125 1.95 -2.09 8.28
C HIS A 125 2.26 -1.37 6.95
N VAL A 126 2.56 -0.07 6.97
CA VAL A 126 3.08 0.64 5.78
C VAL A 126 4.38 0.02 5.27
N LEU A 127 5.32 -0.34 6.16
CA LEU A 127 6.57 -0.98 5.77
C LEU A 127 6.34 -2.35 5.13
N ARG A 128 5.46 -3.17 5.72
CA ARG A 128 5.04 -4.45 5.15
C ARG A 128 4.47 -4.28 3.75
N VAL A 129 3.48 -3.40 3.58
CA VAL A 129 2.85 -3.18 2.28
C VAL A 129 3.83 -2.63 1.24
N ALA A 130 4.72 -1.70 1.63
CA ALA A 130 5.74 -1.17 0.73
C ALA A 130 6.71 -2.27 0.26
N TYR A 131 7.13 -3.15 1.17
CA TYR A 131 7.95 -4.30 0.84
C TYR A 131 7.23 -5.29 -0.07
N ASP A 132 5.97 -5.59 0.18
CA ASP A 132 5.19 -6.52 -0.62
C ASP A 132 5.11 -6.09 -2.09
N VAL A 133 4.96 -4.78 -2.33
CA VAL A 133 4.95 -4.19 -3.67
C VAL A 133 6.33 -4.26 -4.33
N TRP A 134 7.41 -4.09 -3.57
CA TRP A 134 8.77 -3.90 -4.08
C TRP A 134 9.77 -5.01 -3.77
N LYS A 135 9.36 -6.15 -3.20
CA LYS A 135 10.26 -7.25 -2.79
C LYS A 135 11.15 -7.80 -3.91
N ASN A 136 10.66 -7.74 -5.15
CA ASN A 136 11.42 -8.14 -6.33
C ASN A 136 12.42 -7.06 -6.82
N HIS A 137 12.49 -5.90 -6.16
CA HIS A 137 13.39 -4.79 -6.48
C HIS A 137 14.03 -4.20 -5.20
N PRO A 138 15.02 -4.88 -4.60
CA PRO A 138 15.60 -4.50 -3.30
C PRO A 138 16.12 -3.05 -3.22
N GLN A 139 16.72 -2.55 -4.32
CA GLN A 139 17.17 -1.15 -4.37
C GLN A 139 16.01 -0.16 -4.20
N MET A 140 14.85 -0.43 -4.81
CA MET A 140 13.66 0.43 -4.70
C MET A 140 13.11 0.37 -3.27
N THR A 141 13.02 -0.82 -2.68
CA THR A 141 12.65 -0.99 -1.26
C THR A 141 13.54 -0.15 -0.35
N ALA A 142 14.87 -0.24 -0.51
CA ALA A 142 15.81 0.50 0.33
C ALA A 142 15.61 2.03 0.22
N VAL A 143 15.50 2.57 -1.01
CA VAL A 143 15.34 4.01 -1.19
C VAL A 143 13.95 4.51 -0.76
N LEU A 144 12.91 3.67 -0.86
CA LEU A 144 11.57 3.98 -0.35
C LEU A 144 11.57 4.01 1.17
N VAL A 145 12.12 3.00 1.85
CA VAL A 145 12.21 2.96 3.32
C VAL A 145 12.97 4.19 3.83
N ASP A 146 14.11 4.50 3.22
CA ASP A 146 14.87 5.69 3.56
C ASP A 146 14.03 6.99 3.36
N LYS A 147 13.30 7.08 2.23
CA LYS A 147 12.39 8.21 2.00
C LYS A 147 11.32 8.32 3.08
N LEU A 148 10.69 7.21 3.49
CA LEU A 148 9.67 7.17 4.54
C LEU A 148 10.19 7.65 5.90
N ILE A 149 11.44 7.29 6.26
CA ILE A 149 12.11 7.78 7.47
C ILE A 149 12.35 9.29 7.36
N ARG A 150 12.95 9.76 6.26
CA ARG A 150 13.28 11.19 6.07
C ARG A 150 12.06 12.10 6.06
N THR A 151 10.91 11.60 5.61
CA THR A 151 9.64 12.34 5.63
C THR A 151 8.81 12.11 6.90
N GLN A 152 9.36 11.41 7.89
CA GLN A 152 8.70 11.08 9.17
C GLN A 152 7.35 10.37 9.01
N ILE A 153 7.19 9.59 7.93
CA ILE A 153 6.03 8.69 7.79
C ILE A 153 6.24 7.49 8.72
N VAL A 154 7.49 7.01 8.80
CA VAL A 154 7.93 6.02 9.78
C VAL A 154 9.14 6.54 10.54
N ASP A 155 9.48 5.90 11.64
CA ASP A 155 10.68 6.20 12.42
C ASP A 155 11.67 5.01 12.38
N CYS A 156 12.89 5.24 12.87
CA CYS A 156 13.93 4.23 12.88
C CYS A 156 13.56 3.02 13.75
N ALA A 157 12.76 3.21 14.80
CA ALA A 157 12.32 2.14 15.68
C ALA A 157 11.38 1.17 14.95
N ALA A 158 10.39 1.69 14.22
CA ALA A 158 9.50 0.89 13.39
C ALA A 158 10.27 0.11 12.31
N VAL A 159 11.28 0.73 11.69
CA VAL A 159 12.12 0.05 10.68
C VAL A 159 12.96 -1.06 11.30
N ALA A 160 13.56 -0.83 12.48
CA ALA A 160 14.29 -1.86 13.20
C ALA A 160 13.38 -3.04 13.54
N ASN A 161 12.20 -2.79 14.11
CA ASN A 161 11.20 -3.81 14.42
C ASN A 161 10.76 -4.59 13.17
N TRP A 162 10.58 -3.90 12.04
CA TRP A 162 10.23 -4.52 10.78
C TRP A 162 11.35 -5.41 10.22
N ILE A 163 12.63 -5.02 10.31
CA ILE A 163 13.75 -5.85 9.82
C ILE A 163 13.80 -7.23 10.50
N PHE A 164 13.43 -7.30 11.77
CA PHE A 164 13.38 -8.56 12.54
C PHE A 164 12.01 -9.26 12.48
N SER A 165 11.10 -8.80 11.61
CA SER A 165 9.77 -9.37 11.51
C SER A 165 9.77 -10.70 10.74
N PRO A 166 8.81 -11.61 11.00
CA PRO A 166 8.75 -12.91 10.32
C PRO A 166 8.70 -12.82 8.79
N GLU A 167 8.15 -11.72 8.25
CA GLU A 167 8.01 -11.48 6.81
C GLU A 167 9.36 -11.28 6.12
N LEU A 168 10.37 -10.74 6.83
CA LEU A 168 11.72 -10.55 6.32
C LEU A 168 12.67 -11.68 6.69
N ALA A 169 12.25 -12.65 7.52
CA ALA A 169 13.08 -13.78 7.91
C ALA A 169 13.74 -14.53 6.72
N PRO A 170 13.06 -14.77 5.57
CA PRO A 170 13.69 -15.41 4.42
C PRO A 170 14.79 -14.57 3.74
N GLU A 171 14.75 -13.24 3.90
CA GLU A 171 15.69 -12.29 3.29
C GLU A 171 16.74 -11.78 4.28
N PHE A 172 16.69 -12.20 5.54
CA PHE A 172 17.48 -11.66 6.64
C PHE A 172 19.01 -11.73 6.44
N THR A 173 19.50 -12.67 5.62
CA THR A 173 20.93 -12.86 5.35
C THR A 173 21.41 -12.26 4.02
N ARG A 174 20.56 -11.51 3.31
CA ARG A 174 20.90 -10.83 2.05
C ARG A 174 21.45 -9.43 2.30
#